data_AF-A0A7S0U2M1-F1
#
_entry.id   AF-A0A7S0U2M1-F1
#
_cell.length_a   1.000
_cell.length_b   1.000
_cell.length_c   1.000
_cell.angle_alpha   90.00
_cell.angle_beta   90.00
_cell.angle_gamma   90.00
#
_symmetry.space_group_name_H-M   'P 1'
#
loop_
_entity.id
_entity.type
_entity.pdbx_description
1 polymer ?
#
loop_
_entity_poly.entity_id
_entity_poly.type
_entity_poly.pdbx_seq_one_letter_code
_entity_poly.pdbx_strand_id
1 'polypeptide(L)'
;MFCRLVGDDHSDVAHVLFNMANVLRDQDSAAEAMAMREKALGIHRRTLGSDSDEIASSLVNLGASYSDQGMLEEALGKYEEGLGIVRRNHPERNATEAKILVNMGRVYSRQEKHEDALAMFNKAYRIYRK
;
A
#
# COMPACT_ATOMS: atom_id res chain seq x y z
N MET A 1 -7.71 18.32 -29.03
CA MET A 1 -6.62 18.95 -28.26
C MET A 1 -6.91 18.68 -26.80
N PHE A 2 -6.24 17.70 -26.19
CA PHE A 2 -6.38 17.48 -24.73
C PHE A 2 -5.53 18.55 -24.03
N CYS A 3 -6.18 19.56 -23.47
CA CYS A 3 -5.50 20.50 -22.58
C CYS A 3 -5.01 19.72 -21.36
N ARG A 4 -3.71 19.79 -21.08
CA ARG A 4 -3.15 19.35 -19.80
C ARG A 4 -3.72 20.30 -18.74
N LEU A 5 -4.77 19.85 -18.05
CA LEU A 5 -5.46 20.66 -17.04
C LEU A 5 -4.58 20.89 -15.80
N VAL A 6 -3.74 19.90 -15.50
CA VAL A 6 -2.73 19.89 -14.43
C VAL A 6 -1.43 19.28 -14.97
N GLY A 7 -0.29 19.64 -14.38
CA GLY A 7 1.01 19.04 -14.74
C GLY A 7 1.09 17.55 -14.38
N ASP A 8 2.08 16.84 -14.92
CA ASP A 8 2.26 15.39 -14.67
C ASP A 8 2.55 15.07 -13.19
N ASP A 9 3.00 16.05 -12.42
CA ASP A 9 3.27 15.97 -10.99
C ASP A 9 2.10 16.53 -10.16
N HIS A 10 0.85 16.28 -10.56
CA HIS A 10 -0.33 16.62 -9.76
C HIS A 10 -0.87 15.37 -9.04
N SER A 11 -1.35 15.52 -7.80
CA SER A 11 -1.89 14.39 -7.01
C SER A 11 -3.03 13.67 -7.75
N ASP A 12 -3.88 14.40 -8.46
CA ASP A 12 -4.95 13.82 -9.29
C ASP A 12 -4.41 12.87 -10.37
N VAL A 13 -3.24 13.15 -10.96
CA VAL A 13 -2.60 12.24 -11.93
C VAL A 13 -2.23 10.92 -11.24
N ALA A 14 -1.75 10.99 -10.00
CA ALA A 14 -1.43 9.79 -9.23
C ALA A 14 -2.68 8.97 -8.89
N HIS A 15 -3.80 9.61 -8.55
CA HIS A 15 -5.09 8.94 -8.35
C HIS A 15 -5.59 8.23 -9.61
N VAL A 16 -5.47 8.88 -10.78
CA VAL A 16 -5.84 8.27 -12.07
C VAL A 16 -4.96 7.05 -12.37
N LEU A 17 -3.63 7.18 -12.22
CA LEU A 17 -2.70 6.06 -12.41
C LEU A 17 -2.99 4.89 -11.47
N PHE A 18 -3.35 5.19 -10.22
CA PHE A 18 -3.72 4.18 -9.25
C PHE A 18 -4.98 3.39 -9.67
N ASN A 19 -6.01 4.09 -10.15
CA ASN A 19 -7.23 3.44 -10.63
C ASN A 19 -6.99 2.64 -11.91
N MET A 20 -6.17 3.15 -12.84
CA MET A 20 -5.77 2.39 -14.04
C MET A 20 -5.01 1.10 -13.67
N ALA A 21 -4.12 1.17 -12.67
CA ALA A 21 -3.42 -0.01 -12.18
C ALA A 21 -4.35 -1.07 -11.59
N ASN A 22 -5.45 -0.66 -10.94
CA ASN A 22 -6.46 -1.62 -10.45
C ASN A 22 -7.13 -2.35 -11.60
N VAL A 23 -7.54 -1.62 -12.65
CA VAL A 23 -8.15 -2.21 -13.86
C VAL A 23 -7.17 -3.16 -14.56
N LEU A 24 -5.90 -2.78 -14.70
CA LEU A 24 -4.88 -3.63 -15.33
C LEU A 24 -4.59 -4.90 -14.53
N ARG A 25 -4.58 -4.80 -13.20
CA ARG A 25 -4.44 -5.97 -12.33
C ARG A 25 -5.58 -6.98 -12.56
N ASP A 26 -6.80 -6.50 -12.76
CA ASP A 26 -7.97 -7.35 -13.02
C ASP A 26 -7.96 -7.96 -14.43
N GLN A 27 -7.07 -7.50 -15.32
CA GLN A 27 -6.84 -8.02 -16.67
C GLN A 27 -5.57 -8.90 -16.78
N ASP A 28 -5.05 -9.39 -15.64
CA ASP A 28 -3.80 -10.17 -15.55
C ASP A 28 -2.52 -9.43 -16.00
N SER A 29 -2.58 -8.11 -16.23
CA SER A 29 -1.43 -7.25 -16.56
C SER A 29 -0.70 -6.77 -15.30
N ALA A 30 -0.24 -7.71 -14.48
CA ALA A 30 0.26 -7.42 -13.13
C ALA A 30 1.54 -6.55 -13.10
N ALA A 31 2.44 -6.74 -14.08
CA ALA A 31 3.67 -5.95 -14.17
C ALA A 31 3.41 -4.48 -14.54
N GLU A 32 2.49 -4.23 -15.48
CA GLU A 32 2.11 -2.88 -15.88
C GLU A 32 1.37 -2.16 -14.74
N ALA A 33 0.47 -2.86 -14.05
CA ALA A 33 -0.20 -2.35 -12.86
C ALA A 33 0.80 -1.93 -11.76
N MET A 34 1.84 -2.74 -11.50
CA MET A 34 2.90 -2.36 -10.56
C MET A 34 3.64 -1.10 -10.98
N ALA A 35 4.08 -1.01 -12.24
CA ALA A 35 4.80 0.15 -12.75
C ALA A 35 3.95 1.44 -12.60
N MET A 36 2.64 1.35 -12.85
CA MET A 36 1.71 2.48 -12.63
C MET A 36 1.57 2.85 -11.15
N ARG A 37 1.48 1.87 -10.23
CA ARG A 37 1.45 2.13 -8.79
C ARG A 37 2.75 2.76 -8.28
N GLU A 38 3.91 2.31 -8.75
CA GLU A 38 5.21 2.91 -8.43
C GLU A 38 5.30 4.36 -8.93
N LYS A 39 4.86 4.62 -10.16
CA LYS A 39 4.80 5.97 -10.71
C LYS A 39 3.88 6.88 -9.90
N ALA A 40 2.69 6.40 -9.53
CA ALA A 40 1.75 7.12 -8.68
C ALA A 40 2.37 7.46 -7.32
N LEU A 41 3.00 6.49 -6.65
CA LEU A 41 3.70 6.70 -5.38
C LEU A 41 4.80 7.76 -5.50
N GLY A 42 5.55 7.76 -6.59
CA GLY A 42 6.55 8.78 -6.88
C GLY A 42 5.97 10.19 -6.99
N ILE A 43 4.81 10.34 -7.64
CA ILE A 43 4.10 11.62 -7.73
C ILE A 43 3.58 12.05 -6.35
N HIS A 44 2.94 11.15 -5.60
CA HIS A 44 2.47 11.45 -4.24
C HIS A 44 3.61 11.94 -3.33
N ARG A 45 4.78 11.28 -3.35
CA ARG A 45 5.95 11.71 -2.57
C ARG A 45 6.44 13.11 -2.94
N ARG A 46 6.41 13.48 -4.22
CA ARG A 46 6.82 14.83 -4.68
C ARG A 46 5.80 15.91 -4.32
N THR A 47 4.52 15.56 -4.27
CA THR A 47 3.41 16.53 -4.17
C THR A 47 2.90 16.73 -2.75
N LEU A 48 2.85 15.66 -1.95
CA LEU A 48 2.23 15.65 -0.62
C LEU A 48 3.24 15.64 0.53
N GLY A 49 4.54 15.57 0.22
CA GLY A 49 5.59 15.29 1.22
C GLY A 49 5.61 13.82 1.62
N SER A 50 6.60 13.37 2.41
CA SER A 50 6.87 11.94 2.64
C SER A 50 5.92 11.23 3.63
N ASP A 51 5.08 11.97 4.36
CA ASP A 51 4.32 11.46 5.51
C ASP A 51 2.80 11.62 5.33
N SER A 52 2.25 11.66 4.11
CA SER A 52 0.78 11.74 3.94
C SER A 52 0.09 10.37 4.00
N ASP A 53 -1.18 10.35 4.40
CA ASP A 53 -2.01 9.13 4.45
C ASP A 53 -2.24 8.51 3.07
N GLU A 54 -2.22 9.32 2.01
CA GLU A 54 -2.28 8.86 0.62
C GLU A 54 -1.05 8.05 0.23
N ILE A 55 0.13 8.42 0.74
CA ILE A 55 1.37 7.64 0.54
C ILE A 55 1.28 6.32 1.28
N ALA A 56 0.82 6.33 2.54
CA ALA A 56 0.60 5.10 3.28
C ALA A 56 -0.36 4.17 2.52
N SER A 57 -1.46 4.70 2.01
CA SER A 57 -2.43 3.94 1.21
C SER A 57 -1.81 3.37 -0.07
N SER A 58 -1.00 4.16 -0.78
CA SER A 58 -0.28 3.71 -1.98
C SER A 58 0.71 2.59 -1.68
N LEU A 59 1.46 2.69 -0.59
CA LEU A 59 2.40 1.66 -0.13
C LEU A 59 1.69 0.35 0.21
N VAL A 60 0.55 0.40 0.89
CA VAL A 60 -0.24 -0.80 1.22
C VAL A 60 -0.70 -1.52 -0.04
N ASN A 61 -1.18 -0.78 -1.04
CA ASN A 61 -1.62 -1.39 -2.30
C ASN A 61 -0.45 -1.94 -3.14
N LEU A 62 0.70 -1.27 -3.10
CA LEU A 62 1.90 -1.78 -3.74
C LEU A 62 2.40 -3.05 -3.04
N GLY A 63 2.36 -3.10 -1.70
CA GLY A 63 2.65 -4.31 -0.92
C GLY A 63 1.71 -5.47 -1.25
N ALA A 64 0.41 -5.20 -1.45
CA ALA A 64 -0.54 -6.22 -1.90
C ALA A 64 -0.18 -6.75 -3.29
N SER A 65 0.21 -5.86 -4.20
CA SER A 65 0.65 -6.23 -5.54
C SER A 65 1.87 -7.15 -5.51
N TYR A 66 2.89 -6.81 -4.72
CA TYR A 66 4.08 -7.66 -4.56
C TYR A 66 3.73 -9.01 -3.95
N SER A 67 2.85 -9.02 -2.95
CA SER A 67 2.38 -10.27 -2.35
C SER A 67 1.69 -11.15 -3.40
N ASP A 68 0.77 -10.61 -4.19
CA ASP A 68 0.07 -11.35 -5.24
C ASP A 68 1.04 -12.01 -6.23
N GLN A 69 2.17 -11.35 -6.55
CA GLN A 69 3.23 -11.89 -7.41
C GLN A 69 4.24 -12.80 -6.70
N GLY A 70 4.09 -13.06 -5.40
CA GLY A 70 5.00 -13.90 -4.62
C GLY A 70 6.30 -13.21 -4.18
N MET A 71 6.42 -11.91 -4.40
CA MET A 71 7.52 -11.05 -3.93
C MET A 71 7.25 -10.66 -2.46
N LEU A 72 7.37 -11.65 -1.57
CA LEU A 72 6.90 -11.53 -0.18
C LEU A 72 7.72 -10.53 0.64
N GLU A 73 9.01 -10.39 0.37
CA GLU A 73 9.92 -9.53 1.12
C GLU A 73 9.75 -8.06 0.74
N GLU A 74 9.57 -7.80 -0.55
CA GLU A 74 9.20 -6.50 -1.07
C GLU A 74 7.83 -6.07 -0.54
N ALA A 75 6.87 -7.00 -0.45
CA ALA A 75 5.57 -6.75 0.14
C ALA A 75 5.67 -6.31 1.61
N LEU A 76 6.43 -7.04 2.43
CA LEU A 76 6.67 -6.69 3.83
C LEU A 76 7.32 -5.30 3.95
N GLY A 77 8.34 -5.00 3.14
CA GLY A 77 8.99 -3.69 3.14
C GLY A 77 8.02 -2.55 2.86
N LYS A 78 7.09 -2.71 1.90
CA LYS A 78 6.06 -1.69 1.63
C LYS A 78 5.05 -1.56 2.76
N TYR A 79 4.65 -2.67 3.37
CA TYR A 79 3.75 -2.62 4.52
C TYR A 79 4.38 -1.96 5.74
N GLU A 80 5.66 -2.25 6.03
CA GLU A 80 6.40 -1.63 7.13
C GLU A 80 6.55 -0.12 6.92
N GLU A 81 6.86 0.31 5.69
CA GLU A 81 6.96 1.72 5.34
C GLU A 81 5.61 2.43 5.57
N GLY A 82 4.51 1.87 5.04
CA GLY A 82 3.17 2.42 5.22
C GLY A 82 2.72 2.43 6.68
N LEU A 83 3.04 1.37 7.44
CA LEU A 83 2.76 1.28 8.87
C LEU A 83 3.48 2.38 9.67
N GLY A 84 4.72 2.68 9.28
CA GLY A 84 5.50 3.77 9.88
C GLY A 84 4.83 5.13 9.71
N ILE A 85 4.34 5.44 8.51
CA ILE A 85 3.59 6.69 8.23
C ILE A 85 2.30 6.73 9.04
N VAL A 86 1.49 5.67 8.99
CA VAL A 86 0.21 5.62 9.71
C VAL A 86 0.40 5.87 11.21
N ARG A 87 1.43 5.26 11.83
CA ARG A 87 1.71 5.47 13.26
C ARG A 87 2.22 6.86 13.60
N ARG A 88 2.88 7.55 12.68
CA ARG A 88 3.30 8.95 12.87
C ARG A 88 2.10 9.90 12.78
N ASN A 89 1.22 9.69 11.80
CA ASN A 89 0.07 10.56 11.55
C ASN A 89 -1.07 10.32 12.53
N HIS A 90 -1.22 9.07 12.98
CA HIS A 90 -2.29 8.63 13.86
C HIS A 90 -1.66 7.95 15.08
N PRO A 91 -1.34 8.72 16.13
CA PRO A 91 -0.74 8.19 17.36
C PRO A 91 -1.65 7.16 18.06
N GLU A 92 -2.97 7.28 17.83
CA GLU A 92 -3.95 6.29 18.25
C GLU A 92 -4.12 5.19 17.21
N ARG A 93 -4.21 3.94 17.67
CA ARG A 93 -4.41 2.78 16.79
C ARG A 93 -5.71 2.93 16.01
N ASN A 94 -5.63 2.78 14.69
CA ASN A 94 -6.77 2.99 13.80
C ASN A 94 -7.01 1.80 12.86
N ALA A 95 -8.11 1.85 12.11
CA ALA A 95 -8.48 0.78 11.18
C ALA A 95 -7.45 0.56 10.06
N THR A 96 -6.71 1.60 9.64
CA THR A 96 -5.66 1.48 8.63
C THR A 96 -4.49 0.66 9.15
N GLU A 97 -4.01 0.92 10.37
CA GLU A 97 -2.98 0.09 11.03
C GLU A 97 -3.40 -1.38 11.07
N ALA A 98 -4.65 -1.66 11.47
CA ALA A 98 -5.16 -3.01 11.56
C ALA A 98 -5.19 -3.71 10.18
N LYS A 99 -5.56 -3.02 9.11
CA LYS A 99 -5.52 -3.55 7.73
C LYS A 99 -4.10 -3.92 7.30
N ILE A 100 -3.12 -3.07 7.59
CA ILE A 100 -1.71 -3.33 7.25
C ILE A 100 -1.23 -4.59 7.97
N LEU A 101 -1.50 -4.70 9.28
CA LEU A 101 -1.14 -5.86 10.08
C LEU A 101 -1.78 -7.15 9.55
N VAL A 102 -3.05 -7.12 9.13
CA VAL A 102 -3.70 -8.27 8.48
C VAL A 102 -2.95 -8.69 7.22
N ASN A 103 -2.56 -7.74 6.38
CA ASN A 103 -1.83 -8.03 5.15
C ASN A 103 -0.43 -8.60 5.43
N MET A 104 0.31 -8.05 6.40
CA MET A 104 1.58 -8.62 6.86
C MET A 104 1.40 -10.05 7.38
N GLY A 105 0.33 -10.32 8.15
CA GLY A 105 0.01 -11.66 8.64
C GLY A 105 -0.23 -12.66 7.51
N ARG A 106 -0.91 -12.24 6.44
CA ARG A 106 -1.08 -13.07 5.23
C ARG A 106 0.24 -13.36 4.54
N VAL A 107 1.14 -12.37 4.45
CA VAL A 107 2.48 -12.58 3.88
C VAL A 107 3.29 -13.58 4.71
N TYR A 108 3.37 -13.40 6.03
CA TYR A 108 4.06 -14.35 6.91
C TYR A 108 3.46 -15.76 6.82
N SER A 109 2.14 -15.88 6.69
CA SER A 109 1.49 -17.17 6.48
C SER A 109 1.93 -17.85 5.17
N ARG A 110 2.14 -17.08 4.09
CA ARG A 110 2.65 -17.60 2.81
C ARG A 110 4.13 -18.00 2.88
N GLN A 111 4.88 -17.48 3.85
CA GLN A 111 6.25 -17.89 4.16
C GLN A 111 6.33 -19.06 5.17
N GLU A 112 5.19 -19.64 5.57
CA GLU A 112 5.12 -20.66 6.64
C GLU A 112 5.62 -20.17 8.02
N LYS A 113 5.77 -18.85 8.19
CA LYS A 113 6.11 -18.21 9.49
C LYS A 113 4.85 -18.02 10.31
N HIS A 114 4.29 -19.13 10.77
CA HIS A 114 2.97 -19.15 11.44
C HIS A 114 2.93 -18.33 12.73
N GLU A 115 4.01 -18.32 13.51
CA GLU A 115 4.10 -17.53 14.74
C GLU A 115 4.01 -16.02 14.46
N ASP A 116 4.75 -15.54 13.46
CA ASP A 116 4.72 -14.14 13.03
C ASP A 116 3.35 -13.75 12.47
N ALA A 117 2.75 -14.63 11.66
CA ALA A 117 1.41 -14.43 11.12
C ALA A 117 0.37 -14.27 12.24
N LEU A 118 0.35 -15.18 13.21
CA LEU A 118 -0.53 -15.11 14.38
C LEU A 118 -0.27 -13.85 15.21
N ALA A 119 0.99 -13.45 15.37
CA ALA A 119 1.32 -12.22 16.07
C ALA A 119 0.71 -10.99 15.39
N MET A 120 0.77 -10.91 14.06
CA MET A 120 0.17 -9.81 13.30
C MET A 120 -1.37 -9.82 13.38
N PHE A 121 -2.01 -10.96 13.18
CA PHE A 121 -3.47 -11.08 13.29
C PHE A 121 -3.97 -10.73 14.69
N ASN A 122 -3.28 -11.18 15.74
CA ASN A 122 -3.62 -10.83 17.12
C ASN A 122 -3.48 -9.32 17.39
N LYS A 123 -2.47 -8.65 16.83
CA LYS A 123 -2.34 -7.19 16.93
C LYS A 123 -3.52 -6.50 16.23
N ALA A 124 -3.84 -6.88 15.00
CA ALA A 124 -4.97 -6.31 14.26
C ALA A 124 -6.32 -6.54 14.98
N TYR A 125 -6.55 -7.75 15.48
CA TYR A 125 -7.77 -8.10 16.21
C TYR A 125 -7.97 -7.25 17.47
N ARG A 126 -6.90 -6.97 18.22
CA ARG A 126 -6.96 -6.06 19.38
C ARG A 126 -7.31 -4.62 19.00
N ILE A 127 -6.99 -4.18 17.79
CA ILE A 127 -7.35 -2.84 17.30
C ILE A 127 -8.84 -2.80 16.95
N TYR A 128 -9.34 -3.79 16.21
CA TYR A 128 -10.75 -3.82 15.81
C TYR A 128 -11.73 -4.04 16.95
N ARG A 129 -11.27 -4.59 18.08
CA ARG A 129 -12.11 -4.91 19.26
C ARG A 129 -12.01 -3.85 20.37
N LYS A 130 -11.40 -2.71 20.09
CA LYS A 130 -11.39 -1.56 21.00
C LYS A 130 -12.69 -0.77 20.83
#